data_AF-N9M2D3-F1
#
_entry.id   AF-N9M2D3-F1
#
_cell.length_a   1.000
_cell.length_b   1.000
_cell.length_c   1.000
_cell.angle_alpha   90.00
_cell.angle_beta   90.00
_cell.angle_gamma   90.00
#
_symmetry.space_group_name_H-M   'P 1'
#
loop_
_entity.id
_entity.type
_entity.pdbx_description
1 polymer ?
#
loop_
_entity_poly.entity_id
_entity_poly.type
_entity_poly.pdbx_seq_one_letter_code
_entity_poly.pdbx_strand_id
1 'polypeptide(L)'
;MSIPLIKTPGQYFEVNTNTQRSGLPQNKHKILFVTDDNQPESTTMPVNLDSKAKADTTFGENSVVGRMVAAAIATNRFMDVQGLGKSQAEI
;
A
#
# COMPACT_ATOMS: atom_id res chain seq x y z
N MET A 1 -8.47 27.64 -20.01
CA MET A 1 -9.07 28.90 -19.53
C MET A 1 -8.92 28.94 -18.02
N SER A 2 -8.31 29.99 -17.48
CA SER A 2 -8.01 30.18 -16.05
C SER A 2 -9.26 30.66 -15.30
N ILE A 3 -9.56 30.06 -14.16
CA ILE A 3 -10.69 30.45 -13.30
C ILE A 3 -10.26 31.69 -12.50
N PRO A 4 -10.98 32.84 -12.58
CA PRO A 4 -10.61 34.03 -11.84
C PRO A 4 -10.84 33.83 -10.33
N LEU A 5 -9.82 34.14 -9.54
CA LEU A 5 -9.87 34.13 -8.08
C LEU A 5 -10.67 35.35 -7.60
N ILE A 6 -11.97 35.17 -7.38
CA ILE A 6 -12.83 36.21 -6.79
C ILE A 6 -12.51 36.27 -5.30
N LYS A 7 -11.65 37.21 -4.90
CA LYS A 7 -11.45 37.58 -3.49
C LYS A 7 -12.56 38.54 -3.07
N THR A 8 -13.67 38.02 -2.54
CA THR A 8 -14.68 38.84 -1.88
C THR A 8 -14.17 39.35 -0.52
N PRO A 9 -14.54 40.55 -0.06
CA PRO A 9 -14.20 41.01 1.29
C PRO A 9 -14.96 40.15 2.32
N GLY A 10 -14.23 39.36 3.10
CA GLY A 10 -14.78 38.48 4.13
C GLY A 10 -13.67 37.75 4.88
N GLN A 11 -13.96 37.27 6.08
CA GLN A 11 -13.00 36.49 6.86
C GLN A 11 -12.87 35.10 6.25
N TYR A 12 -11.74 34.82 5.60
CA TYR A 12 -11.43 33.50 5.06
C TYR A 12 -11.03 32.58 6.22
N PHE A 13 -11.89 31.61 6.55
CA PHE A 13 -11.47 30.47 7.35
C PHE A 13 -10.75 29.50 6.43
N GLU A 14 -9.46 29.75 6.21
CA GLU A 14 -8.59 28.76 5.58
C GLU A 14 -8.48 27.56 6.51
N VAL A 15 -9.21 26.49 6.18
CA VAL A 15 -9.03 25.20 6.85
C VAL A 15 -7.71 24.61 6.35
N ASN A 16 -6.72 24.54 7.23
CA ASN A 16 -5.46 23.88 6.92
C ASN A 16 -5.72 22.38 6.69
N THR A 17 -5.71 21.97 5.42
CA THR A 17 -5.88 20.56 5.01
C THR A 17 -4.62 19.71 5.24
N ASN A 18 -3.49 20.34 5.56
CA ASN A 18 -2.23 19.65 5.90
C ASN A 18 -2.14 19.30 7.40
N THR A 19 -3.00 19.88 8.25
CA THR A 19 -3.08 19.47 9.66
C THR A 19 -3.59 18.03 9.71
N GLN A 20 -2.74 17.10 10.14
CA GLN A 20 -3.16 15.72 10.42
C GLN A 20 -4.43 15.76 11.26
N ARG A 21 -5.47 15.04 10.83
CA ARG A 21 -6.62 14.78 11.70
C ARG A 21 -6.10 14.11 12.97
N SER A 22 -6.01 14.88 14.05
CA SER A 22 -5.73 14.36 15.39
C SER A 22 -6.81 13.32 15.70
N GLY A 23 -6.43 12.03 15.74
CA GLY A 23 -7.34 10.91 15.99
C GLY A 23 -7.29 9.78 14.96
N LEU A 24 -6.69 9.96 13.78
CA LEU A 24 -6.45 8.82 12.88
C LEU A 24 -5.22 8.05 13.38
N PRO A 25 -5.29 6.72 13.61
CA PRO A 25 -4.11 5.94 13.95
C PRO A 25 -3.04 6.15 12.87
N GLN A 26 -1.88 6.70 13.24
CA GLN A 26 -0.78 6.85 12.30
C GLN A 26 -0.31 5.44 11.89
N ASN A 27 -0.50 5.11 10.62
CA ASN A 27 0.09 3.90 10.08
C ASN A 27 1.59 4.11 9.84
N LYS A 28 2.41 3.74 10.82
CA LYS A 28 3.88 3.82 10.73
C LYS A 28 4.54 2.53 10.27
N HIS A 29 3.78 1.44 10.19
CA HIS A 29 4.34 0.12 9.99
C HIS A 29 4.34 -0.24 8.52
N LYS A 30 5.56 -0.42 7.99
CA LYS A 30 5.84 -0.99 6.67
C LYS A 30 6.45 -2.36 6.87
N ILE A 31 5.90 -3.37 6.20
CA ILE A 31 6.35 -4.77 6.32
C ILE A 31 6.71 -5.28 4.93
N LEU A 32 7.86 -5.94 4.84
CA LEU A 32 8.29 -6.68 3.67
C LEU A 32 8.27 -8.18 3.97
N PHE A 33 7.48 -8.93 3.21
CA PHE A 33 7.47 -10.38 3.24
C PHE A 33 8.41 -10.92 2.16
N VAL A 34 9.47 -11.60 2.60
CA VAL A 34 10.37 -12.35 1.71
C VAL A 34 9.96 -13.81 1.75
N THR A 35 9.64 -14.39 0.60
CA THR A 35 9.09 -15.74 0.50
C THR A 35 9.76 -16.53 -0.61
N ASP A 36 9.56 -17.85 -0.59
CA ASP A 36 10.02 -18.76 -1.65
C ASP A 36 9.10 -18.76 -2.88
N ASP A 37 8.00 -18.00 -2.86
CA ASP A 37 7.09 -17.90 -3.99
C ASP A 37 7.78 -17.27 -5.21
N ASN A 38 7.28 -17.59 -6.40
CA ASN A 38 7.81 -17.01 -7.60
C ASN A 38 7.48 -15.51 -7.69
N GLN A 39 8.49 -14.68 -7.98
CA GLN A 39 8.25 -13.27 -8.23
C GLN A 39 7.45 -13.09 -9.54
N PRO A 40 6.35 -12.33 -9.54
CA PRO A 40 5.48 -12.13 -10.71
C PRO A 40 6.17 -11.40 -11.85
N GLU A 41 7.08 -10.49 -11.49
CA GLU A 41 7.86 -9.70 -12.44
C GLU A 41 9.33 -10.14 -12.36
N SER A 42 10.05 -10.06 -13.49
CA SER A 42 11.51 -10.23 -13.53
C SER A 42 12.26 -9.08 -12.83
N THR A 43 11.54 -8.14 -12.22
CA THR A 43 12.10 -7.02 -11.48
C THR A 43 12.38 -7.42 -10.04
N THR A 44 13.58 -7.07 -9.55
CA THR A 44 14.03 -7.32 -8.16
C THR A 44 13.35 -6.39 -7.13
N MET A 45 12.25 -5.73 -7.51
CA MET A 45 11.57 -4.73 -6.69
C MET A 45 10.40 -5.36 -5.93
N PRO A 46 10.23 -5.04 -4.63
CA PRO A 46 9.05 -5.47 -3.87
C PRO A 46 7.75 -4.96 -4.48
N VAL A 47 6.71 -5.79 -4.43
CA VAL A 47 5.37 -5.45 -4.93
C VAL A 47 4.48 -5.05 -3.75
N ASN A 48 3.79 -3.92 -3.87
CA ASN A 48 2.82 -3.48 -2.86
C ASN A 48 1.54 -4.32 -2.92
N LEU A 49 1.16 -4.91 -1.78
CA LEU A 49 0.05 -5.84 -1.64
C LEU A 49 -0.95 -5.34 -0.59
N ASP A 50 -2.04 -4.74 -1.06
CA ASP A 50 -3.04 -4.11 -0.20
C ASP A 50 -4.20 -5.06 0.19
N SER A 51 -4.26 -6.25 -0.43
CA SER A 51 -5.30 -7.25 -0.16
C SER A 51 -4.86 -8.67 -0.51
N LYS A 52 -5.49 -9.66 0.12
CA LYS A 52 -5.32 -11.07 -0.23
C LYS A 52 -5.65 -11.34 -1.70
N ALA A 53 -6.72 -10.76 -2.22
CA ALA A 53 -7.10 -10.92 -3.62
C ALA A 53 -5.99 -10.43 -4.57
N LYS A 54 -5.39 -9.27 -4.29
CA LYS A 54 -4.25 -8.76 -5.06
C LYS A 54 -3.05 -9.70 -4.97
N ALA A 55 -2.74 -10.21 -3.78
CA ALA A 55 -1.66 -11.18 -3.61
C ALA A 55 -1.92 -12.49 -4.37
N ASP A 56 -3.14 -13.03 -4.33
CA ASP A 56 -3.50 -14.25 -5.05
C ASP A 56 -3.44 -14.05 -6.58
N THR A 57 -3.80 -12.87 -7.10
CA THR A 57 -3.63 -12.56 -8.54
C THR A 57 -2.18 -12.38 -8.97
N THR A 58 -1.31 -11.95 -8.06
CA THR A 58 0.07 -11.54 -8.37
C THR A 58 1.04 -12.69 -8.17
N PHE A 59 0.98 -13.38 -7.03
CA PHE A 59 1.86 -14.50 -6.69
C PHE A 59 1.23 -15.88 -6.93
N GLY A 60 -0.04 -15.93 -7.34
CA GLY A 60 -0.81 -17.15 -7.54
C GLY A 60 -1.71 -17.52 -6.36
N GLU A 61 -2.76 -18.30 -6.64
CA GLU A 61 -3.71 -18.75 -5.63
C GLU A 61 -3.02 -19.58 -4.55
N ASN A 62 -3.34 -19.29 -3.28
CA ASN A 62 -2.77 -19.97 -2.11
C ASN A 62 -1.23 -19.88 -2.00
N SER A 63 -0.62 -18.81 -2.51
CA SER A 63 0.79 -18.47 -2.28
C SER A 63 1.10 -18.24 -0.79
N VAL A 64 2.37 -18.42 -0.40
CA VAL A 64 2.87 -18.11 0.95
C VAL A 64 2.69 -16.61 1.23
N VAL A 65 3.00 -15.76 0.25
CA VAL A 65 2.77 -14.30 0.29
C VAL A 65 1.30 -14.00 0.56
N GLY A 66 0.37 -14.61 -0.18
CA GLY A 66 -1.06 -14.39 0.00
C GLY A 66 -1.56 -14.72 1.42
N ARG A 67 -1.02 -15.78 2.03
CA ARG A 67 -1.34 -16.14 3.43
C ARG A 67 -0.75 -15.15 4.44
N MET A 68 0.49 -14.72 4.25
CA MET A 68 1.16 -13.75 5.13
C MET A 68 0.48 -12.37 5.07
N VAL A 69 0.12 -11.91 3.87
CA VAL A 69 -0.62 -10.66 3.65
C VAL A 69 -1.99 -10.72 4.32
N ALA A 70 -2.71 -11.85 4.20
CA ALA A 70 -4.01 -12.02 4.83
C ALA A 70 -3.94 -11.93 6.37
N ALA A 71 -2.93 -12.56 6.98
CA ALA A 71 -2.69 -12.47 8.42
C ALA A 71 -2.29 -11.04 8.85
N ALA A 72 -1.46 -10.36 8.07
CA ALA A 72 -1.05 -8.98 8.33
C ALA A 72 -2.23 -8.00 8.29
N ILE A 73 -3.09 -8.12 7.28
CA ILE A 73 -4.27 -7.25 7.14
C ILE A 73 -5.32 -7.55 8.22
N ALA A 74 -5.47 -8.81 8.63
CA ALA A 74 -6.38 -9.20 9.70
C ALA A 74 -5.97 -8.63 11.07
N THR A 75 -4.66 -8.50 11.31
CA THR A 75 -4.13 -7.93 12.56
C THR A 75 -4.18 -6.40 12.55
N ASN A 76 -3.85 -5.76 11.43
CA ASN A 76 -3.97 -4.32 11.28
C ASN A 76 -4.24 -3.94 9.81
N ARG A 77 -5.47 -3.47 9.55
CA ARG A 77 -5.96 -3.11 8.21
C ARG A 77 -5.26 -1.92 7.58
N PHE A 78 -4.55 -1.11 8.38
CA PHE A 78 -3.91 0.08 7.87
C PHE A 78 -2.48 -0.18 7.41
N MET A 79 -1.86 -1.34 7.68
CA MET A 79 -0.44 -1.57 7.41
C MET A 79 -0.08 -1.55 5.93
N ASP A 80 1.12 -1.04 5.64
CA ASP A 80 1.71 -1.04 4.30
C ASP A 80 2.50 -2.34 4.13
N VAL A 81 2.04 -3.22 3.25
CA VAL A 81 2.56 -4.57 3.09
C VAL A 81 3.13 -4.73 1.69
N GLN A 82 4.36 -5.25 1.63
CA GLN A 82 5.08 -5.54 0.40
C GLN A 82 5.48 -7.01 0.34
N GLY A 83 5.45 -7.60 -0.84
CA GLY A 83 5.90 -8.97 -1.11
C GLY A 83 7.12 -8.99 -2.02
N LEU A 84 8.08 -9.85 -1.67
CA LEU A 84 9.24 -10.18 -2.50
C LEU A 84 9.38 -11.72 -2.55
N GLY A 85 9.23 -12.27 -3.74
CA GLY A 85 9.47 -13.66 -4.06
C GLY A 85 10.89 -13.89 -4.58
N LYS A 86 11.20 -15.13 -4.92
CA LYS A 86 12.44 -15.48 -5.62
C LYS A 86 12.36 -15.04 -7.07
N SER A 87 13.43 -14.42 -7.56
CA SER A 87 13.66 -14.24 -8.99
C SER A 87 13.64 -15.62 -9.65
N GLN A 88 12.87 -15.81 -10.73
CA GLN A 88 13.15 -16.94 -11.60
C GLN A 88 14.58 -16.77 -12.09
N ALA A 89 15.47 -17.67 -11.69
CA ALA A 89 16.69 -17.88 -12.46
C ALA A 89 16.22 -18.50 -13.78
N GLU A 90 16.50 -17.84 -14.91
CA GLU A 90 16.38 -18.48 -16.22
C GLU A 90 17.11 -19.83 -16.17
N ILE A 91 16.39 -20.89 -16.55
CA ILE A 91 16.95 -22.22 -16.80
C ILE A 91 17.55 -22.23 -18.19
#